data_AF-A0A952VW41-F1
#
_entry.id   AF-A0A952VW41-F1
#
_cell.length_a   1.000
_cell.length_b   1.000
_cell.length_c   1.000
_cell.angle_alpha   90.00
_cell.angle_beta   90.00
_cell.angle_gamma   90.00
#
_symmetry.space_group_name_H-M   'P 1'
#
loop_
_entity.id
_entity.type
_entity.pdbx_description
1 polymer ?
#
loop_
_entity_poly.entity_id
_entity_poly.type
_entity_poly.pdbx_seq_one_letter_code
_entity_poly.pdbx_strand_id
1 'polypeptide(L)' 'MHMSDSPVTRKTLYLIDGSAYIYRAFFALPALTNSKGLQTNAVYGFMTTLLK' A
#
# COMPACT_ATOMS: atom_id res chain seq x y z
N MET A 1 32.95 -6.59 -33.59
CA MET A 1 32.19 -7.72 -33.00
C MET A 1 31.33 -7.18 -31.88
N HIS A 2 30.09 -7.67 -31.86
CA HIS A 2 29.00 -7.34 -30.95
C HIS A 2 29.36 -7.43 -29.46
N MET A 3 28.87 -6.49 -28.65
CA MET A 3 28.05 -6.86 -27.50
C MET A 3 27.14 -5.68 -27.10
N SER A 4 25.85 -5.84 -27.37
CA SER A 4 24.77 -4.98 -26.90
C SER A 4 24.51 -5.28 -25.43
N ASP A 5 25.15 -4.53 -24.52
CA ASP A 5 24.84 -4.60 -23.10
C ASP A 5 23.53 -3.85 -22.86
N SER A 6 22.41 -4.58 -22.89
CA SER A 6 21.11 -4.03 -22.51
C SER A 6 21.06 -3.93 -20.99
N PRO A 7 20.67 -2.79 -20.39
CA PRO A 7 20.71 -2.63 -18.94
C PRO A 7 19.79 -3.68 -18.28
N VAL A 8 20.37 -4.52 -17.42
CA VAL A 8 19.60 -5.44 -16.58
C VAL A 8 18.82 -4.61 -15.57
N THR A 9 17.55 -4.34 -15.85
CA THR A 9 16.64 -3.71 -14.90
C THR A 9 16.40 -4.70 -13.77
N ARG A 10 17.08 -4.52 -12.63
CA ARG A 10 16.78 -5.31 -11.42
C ARG A 10 15.38 -4.96 -10.93
N LYS A 11 14.53 -5.96 -10.77
CA LYS A 11 13.19 -5.79 -10.20
C LYS A 11 13.33 -5.44 -8.71
N THR A 12 12.60 -4.43 -8.26
CA THR A 12 12.50 -4.10 -6.84
C THR A 12 11.46 -4.99 -6.17
N LEU A 13 11.84 -5.64 -5.06
CA LEU A 13 10.93 -6.39 -4.20
C LEU A 13 10.54 -5.52 -3.01
N TYR A 14 9.24 -5.35 -2.79
CA TYR A 14 8.70 -4.67 -1.62
C TYR A 14 8.10 -5.71 -0.66
N LEU A 15 8.43 -5.59 0.62
CA LEU A 15 7.88 -6.41 1.69
C LEU A 15 7.14 -5.50 2.68
N ILE A 16 5.85 -5.76 2.89
CA ILE A 16 4.96 -4.87 3.66
C ILE A 16 4.38 -5.66 4.82
N ASP A 17 4.50 -5.11 6.03
CA ASP A 17 3.74 -5.58 7.20
C ASP A 17 2.30 -5.05 7.15
N GLY A 18 1.42 -5.83 6.52
CA GLY A 18 0.02 -5.43 6.33
C GLY A 18 -0.72 -5.19 7.65
N SER A 19 -0.54 -6.06 8.63
CA SER A 19 -1.25 -5.98 9.91
C SER A 19 -0.91 -4.70 10.68
N ALA A 20 0.37 -4.36 10.77
CA ALA A 20 0.79 -3.15 11.46
C ALA A 20 0.30 -1.88 10.74
N TYR A 21 0.31 -1.86 9.40
CA TYR A 21 -0.21 -0.72 8.64
C TYR A 21 -1.74 -0.58 8.73
N ILE A 22 -2.49 -1.68 8.70
CA ILE A 22 -3.94 -1.68 8.89
C ILE A 22 -4.30 -1.15 10.27
N TYR A 23 -3.58 -1.60 11.32
CA TYR A 23 -3.78 -1.12 12.68
C TYR A 23 -3.53 0.38 12.79
N ARG A 24 -2.40 0.88 12.26
CA ARG A 24 -2.11 2.31 12.24
C ARG A 24 -3.15 3.10 11.45
N ALA A 25 -3.56 2.62 10.29
CA ALA A 25 -4.57 3.28 9.45
C ALA A 25 -5.93 3.40 10.16
N PHE A 26 -6.32 2.38 10.94
CA PHE A 26 -7.55 2.41 11.71
C PHE A 26 -7.56 3.54 12.75
N PHE A 27 -6.47 3.74 13.49
CA PHE A 27 -6.40 4.75 14.54
C PHE A 27 -5.91 6.14 14.08
N ALA A 28 -5.26 6.24 12.92
CA ALA A 28 -4.74 7.51 12.40
C ALA A 28 -5.81 8.35 11.67
N LEU A 29 -6.89 7.72 11.20
CA LEU A 29 -7.95 8.37 10.46
C LEU A 29 -9.22 8.50 11.31
N PRO A 30 -10.04 9.55 11.11
CA PRO A 30 -11.35 9.63 11.72
C PRO A 30 -12.22 8.44 11.30
N ALA A 31 -13.30 8.18 12.04
CA ALA A 31 -14.26 7.14 11.68
C ALA A 31 -14.86 7.46 10.30
N LEU A 32 -14.52 6.62 9.31
CA LEU A 32 -15.08 6.67 7.97
C LEU A 32 -16.01 5.48 7.81
N THR A 33 -17.20 5.70 7.27
CA THR A 33 -18.18 4.66 6.99
C THR A 33 -18.70 4.77 5.57
N ASN A 34 -19.07 3.63 4.98
CA ASN A 34 -19.77 3.62 3.69
C ASN A 34 -21.27 3.91 3.86
N SER A 35 -22.02 3.95 2.76
CA SER A 35 -23.48 4.21 2.77
C SER A 35 -24.31 3.20 3.57
N LYS A 36 -23.73 2.05 3.96
CA LYS A 36 -24.35 1.03 4.81
C LYS A 36 -23.91 1.12 6.28
N GLY A 37 -23.13 2.14 6.63
CA GLY A 37 -22.60 2.35 7.99
C GLY A 37 -21.40 1.47 8.36
N LEU A 38 -20.84 0.70 7.42
CA LEU A 38 -19.68 -0.15 7.71
C LEU A 38 -18.40 0.69 7.75
N GLN A 39 -17.56 0.49 8.77
CA GLN A 39 -16.28 1.20 8.90
C GLN A 39 -15.30 0.86 7.77
N THR A 40 -14.68 1.89 7.20
CA THR A 40 -13.78 1.78 6.04
C THR A 40 -12.45 2.53 6.22
N ASN A 41 -12.24 3.21 7.35
CA ASN A 41 -11.03 3.99 7.64
C ASN A 41 -9.74 3.17 7.55
N ALA A 42 -9.69 1.96 8.13
CA ALA A 42 -8.51 1.10 8.05
C ALA A 42 -8.15 0.74 6.60
N VAL A 43 -9.15 0.34 5.81
CA VAL A 43 -8.97 -0.03 4.40
C VAL A 43 -8.55 1.18 3.58
N TYR A 44 -9.21 2.31 3.77
CA TYR A 44 -8.90 3.56 3.05
C TYR A 44 -7.47 4.03 3.34
N GLY A 45 -7.06 4.07 4.61
CA GLY A 45 -5.71 4.51 5.00
C GLY A 45 -4.61 3.54 4.56
N PHE A 46 -4.87 2.22 4.64
CA PHE A 46 -3.95 1.21 4.14
C PHE A 46 -3.72 1.35 2.64
N MET A 47 -4.80 1.44 1.85
CA MET A 47 -4.70 1.58 0.39
C MET A 47 -4.05 2.89 -0.03
N THR A 48 -4.32 3.98 0.69
CA THR A 48 -3.66 5.29 0.44
C THR A 48 -2.15 5.20 0.65
N THR A 49 -1.69 4.39 1.60
CA THR A 49 -0.25 4.17 1.82
C THR A 49 0.40 3.39 0.68
N LEU A 50 -0.33 2.45 0.06
CA LEU A 50 0.20 1.62 -1.03
C LEU A 50 0.20 2.32 -2.39
N LEU A 51 -0.75 3.23 -2.61
CA LEU A 51 -0.95 3.92 -3.88
C LEU A 51 -0.13 5.19 -4.03
N LYS A 52 0.56 5.61 -2.96
CA LYS A 52 1.35 6.84 -2.90
C LYS A 52 2.84 6.52 -3.05
#